data_AF-A0A3C1IXY9-F1
#
_entry.id   AF-A0A3C1IXY9-F1
#
_cell.length_a   1.000
_cell.length_b   1.000
_cell.length_c   1.000
_cell.angle_alpha   90.00
_cell.angle_beta   90.00
_cell.angle_gamma   90.00
#
_symmetry.space_group_name_H-M   'P 1'
#
loop_
_entity.id
_entity.type
_entity.pdbx_description
1 polymer ?
#
loop_
_entity_poly.entity_id
_entity_poly.type
_entity_poly.pdbx_seq_one_letter_code
_entity_poly.pdbx_strand_id
1 'polypeptide(L)' 'FDLAQSFNNFYQQVSVLEAPEKDRASLLAIVQATMLTMRNGLELLGIGVVDEM' A
#
# COMPACT_ATOMS: atom_id res chain seq x y z
N PHE A 1 -12.42 5.23 -1.94
CA PHE A 1 -11.54 6.28 -1.37
C PHE A 1 -10.98 5.89 -0.01
N ASP A 2 -11.75 5.23 0.85
CA ASP A 2 -11.35 4.89 2.23
C ASP A 2 -10.04 4.07 2.33
N LEU A 3 -9.82 3.10 1.43
CA LEU A 3 -8.59 2.30 1.40
C LEU A 3 -7.34 3.16 1.19
N ALA A 4 -7.40 4.11 0.25
CA ALA A 4 -6.28 5.01 -0.05
C ALA A 4 -5.99 5.96 1.11
N GLN A 5 -7.04 6.48 1.76
CA GLN A 5 -6.89 7.32 2.95
C GLN A 5 -6.29 6.55 4.13
N SER A 6 -6.79 5.34 4.38
CA SER A 6 -6.27 4.49 5.45
C SER A 6 -4.81 4.10 5.21
N PHE A 7 -4.44 3.79 3.96
CA PHE A 7 -3.05 3.53 3.57
C PHE A 7 -2.15 4.75 3.74
N ASN A 8 -2.61 5.95 3.36
CA ASN A 8 -1.85 7.19 3.57
C ASN A 8 -1.57 7.45 5.05
N ASN A 9 -2.57 7.27 5.92
CA ASN A 9 -2.38 7.41 7.36
C ASN A 9 -1.39 6.36 7.91
N PHE A 10 -1.50 5.11 7.45
CA PHE A 10 -0.56 4.05 7.80
C PHE A 10 0.87 4.39 7.38
N TYR A 11 1.07 4.87 6.15
CA TYR A 11 2.38 5.24 5.62
C TYR A 11 3.00 6.42 6.38
N GLN A 12 2.20 7.37 6.85
CA GLN A 12 2.67 8.50 7.67
C GLN A 12 3.03 8.09 9.10
N GLN A 13 2.34 7.10 9.66
CA GLN A 13 2.52 6.69 11.07
C GLN A 13 3.55 5.58 11.25
N VAL A 14 3.80 4.79 10.21
CA VAL A 14 4.66 3.60 10.29
C VAL A 14 5.88 3.78 9.41
N SER A 15 7.05 3.92 10.04
CA SER A 15 8.34 3.95 9.36
C SER A 15 8.74 2.53 8.94
N VAL A 16 8.21 2.05 7.81
CA VAL A 16 8.41 0.68 7.30
C VAL A 16 9.89 0.37 7.05
N LEU A 17 10.68 1.37 6.64
CA LEU A 17 12.10 1.22 6.35
C LEU A 17 12.97 1.10 7.61
N GLU A 18 12.52 1.68 8.73
CA GLU A 18 13.23 1.69 10.00
C GLU A 18 12.72 0.61 10.97
N ALA A 19 11.67 -0.12 10.59
CA ALA A 19 11.09 -1.17 11.41
C ALA A 19 12.07 -2.34 11.60
N PRO A 20 12.07 -3.00 12.78
CA PRO A 20 12.85 -4.20 13.03
C PRO A 20 12.58 -5.27 11.96
N GLU A 21 13.60 -6.05 11.59
CA GLU A 21 13.54 -7.00 10.47
C GLU A 21 12.35 -7.98 10.54
N LYS A 22 12.01 -8.43 11.76
CA LYS A 22 10.85 -9.28 12.05
C LYS A 22 9.51 -8.62 11.65
N ASP A 23 9.39 -7.33 11.91
CA ASP A 23 8.17 -6.57 11.65
C ASP A 23 8.15 -6.02 10.22
N ARG A 24 9.33 -5.71 9.67
CA ARG A 24 9.51 -5.21 8.30
C ARG A 24 8.93 -6.14 7.25
N ALA A 25 9.13 -7.46 7.39
CA ALA A 25 8.56 -8.43 6.45
C ALA A 25 7.01 -8.39 6.45
N SER A 26 6.41 -8.28 7.63
CA SER A 26 4.95 -8.18 7.78
C SER A 26 4.42 -6.86 7.23
N LEU A 27 5.12 -5.75 7.49
CA LEU A 27 4.76 -4.43 6.97
C LEU A 27 4.85 -4.36 5.45
N LEU A 28 5.90 -4.93 4.85
CA LEU A 28 6.05 -5.01 3.40
C LEU A 28 4.94 -5.87 2.76
N ALA A 29 4.54 -6.97 3.41
CA ALA A 29 3.42 -7.79 2.94
C ALA A 29 2.10 -7.01 2.93
N ILE A 30 1.83 -6.21 3.97
CA ILE A 30 0.64 -5.34 4.04
C ILE A 30 0.66 -4.29 2.92
N VAL A 31 1.81 -3.64 2.69
CA VAL A 31 1.97 -2.66 1.61
C VAL A 31 1.71 -3.30 0.25
N GLN A 32 2.30 -4.45 -0.03
CA GLN A 32 2.10 -5.18 -1.29
C GLN A 32 0.62 -5.58 -1.48
N ALA A 33 -0.03 -6.14 -0.45
CA ALA A 33 -1.43 -6.52 -0.53
C ALA A 33 -2.34 -5.32 -0.81
N THR A 34 -2.05 -4.17 -0.18
CA THR A 34 -2.80 -2.94 -0.41
C THR A 34 -2.61 -2.43 -1.83
N MET A 35 -1.37 -2.40 -2.34
CA MET A 35 -1.10 -2.01 -3.72
C MET A 35 -1.80 -2.92 -4.74
N LEU A 36 -1.76 -4.25 -4.52
CA LEU A 36 -2.42 -5.20 -5.42
C LEU A 36 -3.94 -4.98 -5.44
N THR A 37 -4.53 -4.75 -4.28
CA THR A 37 -5.97 -4.48 -4.14
C THR A 37 -6.35 -3.18 -4.85
N MET A 38 -5.56 -2.12 -4.68
CA MET A 38 -5.80 -0.84 -5.35
C MET A 38 -5.63 -0.96 -6.87
N ARG A 39 -4.58 -1.65 -7.33
CA ARG A 39 -4.35 -1.93 -8.76
C ARG A 39 -5.54 -2.65 -9.38
N ASN A 40 -5.95 -3.77 -8.80
CA ASN A 40 -7.07 -4.55 -9.31
C ASN A 40 -8.37 -3.73 -9.29
N GLY A 41 -8.61 -2.96 -8.23
CA GLY A 41 -9.79 -2.08 -8.12
C GLY A 41 -9.82 -1.00 -9.19
N LEU A 42 -8.68 -0.37 -9.50
CA LEU A 42 -8.56 0.65 -10.54
C LEU A 42 -8.68 0.05 -11.94
N GLU A 43 -8.08 -1.12 -12.17
CA GLU A 43 -8.17 -1.85 -13.43
C GLU A 43 -9.62 -2.26 -13.75
N LEU A 44 -10.38 -2.72 -12.75
CA LEU A 44 -11.82 -3.00 -12.89
C LEU A 44 -12.65 -1.76 -13.26
N LEU A 45 -12.18 -0.56 -12.89
CA LEU A 45 -12.80 0.71 -13.27
C LEU A 45 -12.31 1.22 -14.64
N GLY A 46 -11.43 0.48 -15.32
CA GLY A 46 -10.82 0.89 -16.58
C GLY A 46 -9.76 1.99 -16.43
N ILE A 47 -9.27 2.22 -15.20
CA ILE A 47 -8.26 3.22 -14.89
C ILE A 47 -6.90 2.53 -14.86
N GLY A 48 -6.02 2.88 -15.79
CA GLY A 48 -4.64 2.41 -15.78
C GLY A 48 -3.89 2.94 -14.56
N VAL A 49 -3.19 2.06 -13.85
CA VAL A 49 -2.27 2.47 -12.77
C VAL A 49 -0.87 2.73 -13.31
N VAL A 50 -0.20 3.72 -12.73
CA VAL A 50 1.23 4.02 -12.95
C VAL A 50 2.04 3.50 -11.76
N ASP A 51 3.23 2.96 -12.02
CA ASP A 51 4.11 2.41 -10.98
C ASP A 51 4.82 3.51 -10.17
N GLU A 52 4.87 4.73 -10.70
CA GLU A 52 5.42 5.92 -10.04
C GLU A 52 4.51 7.11 -10.38
N MET A 53 4.11 7.89 -9.36
CA MET A 53 3.30 9.11 -9.50
C MET A 53 4.17 10.36 -9.33
#